data_AF-A0A1Z5L0P1-F1
#
_entry.id   AF-A0A1Z5L0P1-F1
#
_cell.length_a   1.000
_cell.length_b   1.000
_cell.length_c   1.000
_cell.angle_alpha   90.00
_cell.angle_beta   90.00
_cell.angle_gamma   90.00
#
_symmetry.space_group_name_H-M   'P 1'
#
loop_
_entity.id
_entity.type
_entity.pdbx_description
1 polymer ?
#
loop_
_entity_poly.entity_id
_entity_poly.type
_entity_poly.pdbx_seq_one_letter_code
_entity_poly.pdbx_strand_id
1 'polypeptide(L)'
;MVVDTVHKVLRTDNVLDMLRSLASRGQNYKDEAIKSIVGCIVMTRYNNRTYRVDDIDWAKNPQHTFQMKDSPISYIQYYKQQYDKEITDPNQPMLVCRPKERDIAVGRTENIYLIPEFCFLTGLTDEIRSNFNIMKDLAQHMKLEPAKRVSKLREFMANMRRNAQIEKEMSQWGLKFSENLLEGEGRQVNPERVVFGGGQKAEVNRLTADFSREMRDKNMFRAMSLSRWVLVCPRRDMPKAHDFVRDLMSVGPPMGVRIAQPNMITLDDDRVHTYINSLKAVPPDTEMLMAVFPNNRKDRYDSLKKCACVDMGLPTQVMLGRTLMNKNLKSVATKVAIQMNCKLGGEAWAVEIPLGNTMCIGYDTYHDCRREDFVLP
;
A
#
# COMPACT_ATOMS: atom_id res chain seq x y z
N MET A 1 15.29 9.28 25.75
CA MET A 1 14.93 9.89 24.46
C MET A 1 15.05 8.82 23.38
N VAL A 2 14.00 8.59 22.60
CA VAL A 2 14.05 7.67 21.44
C VAL A 2 14.08 8.54 20.18
N VAL A 3 15.05 8.28 19.31
CA VAL A 3 15.22 8.99 18.04
C VAL A 3 15.31 7.96 16.94
N ASP A 4 14.63 8.20 15.83
CA ASP A 4 14.72 7.36 14.64
C ASP A 4 14.90 8.21 13.38
N THR A 5 15.50 7.62 12.37
CA THR A 5 15.69 8.26 11.06
C THR A 5 14.37 8.23 10.30
N VAL A 6 13.77 9.40 10.08
CA VAL A 6 12.54 9.54 9.31
C VAL A 6 12.85 10.17 7.96
N HIS A 7 12.26 9.62 6.91
CA HIS A 7 12.36 10.15 5.55
C HIS A 7 11.03 10.76 5.13
N LYS A 8 11.03 12.02 4.71
CA LYS A 8 9.86 12.69 4.13
C LYS A 8 10.10 12.88 2.64
N VAL A 9 9.31 12.20 1.82
CA VAL A 9 9.37 12.34 0.37
C VAL A 9 8.53 13.54 -0.05
N LEU A 10 9.15 14.43 -0.80
CA LEU A 10 8.54 15.64 -1.34
C LEU A 10 8.63 15.59 -2.86
N ARG A 11 7.53 15.94 -3.53
CA ARG A 11 7.53 16.11 -4.97
C ARG A 11 8.21 17.42 -5.36
N THR A 12 8.85 17.40 -6.53
CA THR A 12 9.41 18.60 -7.16
C THR A 12 8.33 19.47 -7.77
N ASP A 13 7.24 18.87 -8.23
CA ASP A 13 6.14 19.58 -8.88
C ASP A 13 5.23 20.19 -7.81
N ASN A 14 4.80 21.42 -8.05
CA ASN A 14 3.78 22.06 -7.22
C ASN A 14 2.37 21.59 -7.63
N VAL A 15 1.36 21.93 -6.83
CA VAL A 15 -0.03 21.55 -7.12
C VAL A 15 -0.56 22.24 -8.38
N LEU A 16 -0.09 23.46 -8.68
CA LEU A 16 -0.49 24.18 -9.89
C LEU A 16 -0.07 23.46 -11.19
N ASP A 17 1.15 22.94 -11.25
CA ASP A 17 1.68 22.19 -12.40
C ASP A 17 0.88 20.89 -12.60
N MET A 18 0.48 20.24 -11.51
CA MET A 18 -0.39 19.08 -11.55
C MET A 18 -1.78 19.45 -12.10
N LEU A 19 -2.37 20.56 -11.64
CA LEU A 19 -3.65 21.05 -12.17
C LEU A 19 -3.57 21.37 -13.66
N ARG A 20 -2.48 22.00 -14.12
CA ARG A 20 -2.22 22.29 -15.54
C ARG A 20 -2.07 21.00 -16.36
N SER A 21 -1.38 20.01 -15.82
CA SER A 21 -1.22 18.68 -16.45
C SER A 21 -2.54 17.92 -16.57
N LEU A 22 -3.45 18.08 -15.61
CA LEU A 22 -4.80 17.50 -15.68
C LEU A 22 -5.67 18.26 -16.69
N ALA A 23 -5.59 19.60 -16.70
CA ALA A 23 -6.34 20.45 -17.63
C ALA A 23 -6.00 20.16 -19.10
N SER A 24 -4.75 19.79 -19.40
CA SER A 24 -4.33 19.43 -20.77
C SER A 24 -4.84 18.05 -21.23
N ARG A 25 -5.29 17.19 -20.30
CA ARG A 25 -5.74 15.81 -20.59
C ARG A 25 -7.23 15.68 -20.94
N GLY A 26 -8.08 16.68 -20.69
CA GLY A 26 -9.49 16.65 -21.14
C GLY A 26 -10.46 17.54 -20.36
N GLN A 27 -11.75 17.50 -20.76
CA GLN A 27 -12.81 18.41 -20.30
C GLN A 27 -13.25 18.22 -18.82
N ASN A 28 -13.05 17.04 -18.22
CA ASN A 28 -13.45 16.75 -16.82
C ASN A 28 -12.29 16.90 -15.81
N TYR A 29 -11.32 17.78 -16.09
CA TYR A 29 -10.13 17.92 -15.25
C TYR A 29 -10.43 18.36 -13.81
N LYS A 30 -11.54 19.08 -13.56
CA LYS A 30 -11.92 19.54 -12.22
C LYS A 30 -12.27 18.36 -11.30
N ASP A 31 -13.06 17.41 -11.79
CA ASP A 31 -13.43 16.21 -11.03
C ASP A 31 -12.21 15.31 -10.78
N GLU A 32 -11.31 15.22 -11.75
CA GLU A 32 -10.05 14.46 -11.62
C GLU A 32 -9.07 15.14 -10.63
N ALA A 33 -9.01 16.47 -10.64
CA ALA A 33 -8.24 17.27 -9.68
C ALA A 33 -8.75 17.06 -8.25
N ILE A 34 -10.07 17.13 -8.03
CA ILE A 34 -10.68 16.86 -6.73
C ILE A 34 -10.30 15.45 -6.25
N LYS A 35 -10.50 14.42 -7.08
CA LYS A 35 -10.16 13.03 -6.72
C LYS A 35 -8.69 12.78 -6.41
N SER A 36 -7.78 13.56 -6.99
CA SER A 36 -6.34 13.34 -6.86
C SER A 36 -5.66 14.21 -5.80
N ILE A 37 -6.23 15.37 -5.47
CA ILE A 37 -5.63 16.35 -4.54
C ILE A 37 -6.38 16.40 -3.21
N VAL A 38 -7.71 16.26 -3.20
CA VAL A 38 -8.48 16.27 -1.96
C VAL A 38 -8.15 15.02 -1.14
N GLY A 39 -7.97 15.21 0.17
CA GLY A 39 -7.48 14.20 1.11
C GLY A 39 -5.95 14.11 1.19
N CYS A 40 -5.21 14.67 0.22
CA CYS A 40 -3.75 14.63 0.24
C CYS A 40 -3.15 15.67 1.20
N ILE A 41 -1.95 15.38 1.69
CA ILE A 41 -1.17 16.30 2.51
C ILE A 41 -0.23 17.10 1.60
N VAL A 42 -0.38 18.41 1.59
CA VAL A 42 0.50 19.35 0.91
C VAL A 42 1.46 20.00 1.90
N MET A 43 2.68 20.30 1.45
CA MET A 43 3.65 21.08 2.19
C MET A 43 3.90 22.41 1.50
N THR A 44 3.89 23.47 2.28
CA THR A 44 4.21 24.82 1.81
C THR A 44 5.70 25.08 2.01
N ARG A 45 6.44 25.40 0.94
CA ARG A 45 7.92 25.51 1.01
C ARG A 45 8.43 26.77 1.70
N TYR A 46 7.62 27.83 1.80
CA TYR A 46 8.02 29.09 2.43
C TYR A 46 8.09 29.01 3.97
N ASN A 47 7.38 28.06 4.60
CA ASN A 47 7.38 27.87 6.05
C ASN A 47 7.51 26.40 6.49
N ASN A 48 7.65 25.46 5.56
CA ASN A 48 7.71 24.02 5.76
C ASN A 48 6.53 23.40 6.55
N ARG A 49 5.37 24.08 6.58
CA ARG A 49 4.14 23.57 7.21
C ARG A 49 3.37 22.68 6.26
N THR A 50 2.71 21.68 6.84
CA THR A 50 1.85 20.73 6.11
C THR A 50 0.39 20.92 6.43
N TYR A 51 -0.45 20.78 5.42
CA TYR A 51 -1.91 20.89 5.52
C TYR A 51 -2.57 19.73 4.78
N ARG A 52 -3.70 19.24 5.29
CA ARG A 52 -4.57 18.31 4.54
C ARG A 52 -5.46 19.17 3.66
N VAL A 53 -5.53 18.88 2.37
CA VAL A 53 -6.46 19.55 1.47
C VAL A 53 -7.82 18.88 1.60
N ASP A 54 -8.84 19.65 1.93
CA ASP A 54 -10.21 19.15 2.10
C ASP A 54 -11.10 19.54 0.91
N ASP A 55 -10.74 20.59 0.16
CA ASP A 55 -11.46 21.00 -1.05
C ASP A 55 -10.58 21.87 -1.97
N ILE A 56 -11.07 22.14 -3.18
CA ILE A 56 -10.50 23.11 -4.12
C ILE A 56 -11.57 24.15 -4.48
N ASP A 57 -11.33 25.40 -4.09
CA ASP A 57 -12.19 26.52 -4.44
C ASP A 57 -11.79 27.09 -5.81
N TRP A 58 -12.66 26.88 -6.79
CA TRP A 58 -12.47 27.34 -8.17
C TRP A 58 -12.99 28.76 -8.42
N ALA A 59 -13.74 29.33 -7.46
CA ALA A 59 -14.28 30.69 -7.57
C ALA A 59 -13.31 31.72 -6.98
N LYS A 60 -12.59 31.35 -5.92
CA LYS A 60 -11.55 32.18 -5.33
C LYS A 60 -10.22 32.05 -6.07
N ASN A 61 -9.50 33.15 -6.11
CA ASN A 61 -8.17 33.25 -6.72
C ASN A 61 -7.25 34.13 -5.87
N PRO A 62 -5.93 34.16 -6.12
CA PRO A 62 -4.98 34.98 -5.38
C PRO A 62 -5.27 36.50 -5.32
N GLN A 63 -6.11 37.04 -6.20
CA GLN A 63 -6.48 38.46 -6.18
C GLN A 63 -7.52 38.78 -5.10
N HIS A 64 -8.23 37.77 -4.59
CA HIS A 64 -9.18 37.94 -3.50
C HIS A 64 -8.48 38.38 -2.21
N THR A 65 -9.23 39.06 -1.36
CA THR A 65 -8.76 39.55 -0.06
C THR A 65 -9.27 38.69 1.09
N PHE A 66 -8.51 38.69 2.17
CA PHE A 66 -8.92 38.12 3.45
C PHE A 66 -8.63 39.11 4.57
N GLN A 67 -9.35 38.95 5.68
CA GLN A 67 -9.20 39.83 6.83
C GLN A 67 -7.93 39.45 7.60
N MET A 68 -6.90 40.30 7.54
CA MET A 68 -5.80 40.27 8.49
C MET A 68 -6.16 41.16 9.68
N LYS A 69 -5.60 40.89 10.87
CA LYS A 69 -6.01 41.47 12.18
C LYS A 69 -6.51 42.92 12.15
N ASP A 70 -5.88 43.79 11.36
CA ASP A 70 -6.19 45.22 11.31
C ASP A 70 -6.67 45.73 9.94
N SER A 71 -6.55 44.95 8.85
CA SER A 71 -6.91 45.39 7.50
C SER A 71 -7.14 44.24 6.50
N PRO A 72 -8.04 44.38 5.51
CA PRO A 72 -8.16 43.43 4.41
C PRO A 72 -6.91 43.51 3.52
N ILE A 73 -6.31 42.35 3.23
CA ILE A 73 -5.13 42.24 2.36
C ILE A 73 -5.37 41.15 1.30
N SER A 74 -4.88 41.33 0.07
CA SER A 74 -4.96 40.29 -0.95
C SER A 74 -3.94 39.19 -0.69
N TYR A 75 -4.20 37.97 -1.18
CA TYR A 75 -3.21 36.89 -1.06
C TYR A 75 -1.89 37.27 -1.75
N ILE A 76 -1.94 37.90 -2.94
CA ILE A 76 -0.74 38.41 -3.63
C ILE A 76 0.08 39.33 -2.73
N GLN A 77 -0.54 40.33 -2.11
CA GLN A 77 0.16 41.28 -1.25
C GLN A 77 0.70 40.61 0.02
N TYR A 78 -0.08 39.74 0.64
CA TYR A 78 0.33 39.02 1.84
C TYR A 78 1.58 38.16 1.59
N TYR A 79 1.58 37.37 0.52
CA TYR A 79 2.71 36.50 0.20
C TYR A 79 3.97 37.27 -0.19
N LYS A 80 3.82 38.43 -0.86
CA LYS A 80 4.94 39.31 -1.17
C LYS A 80 5.50 39.99 0.09
N GLN A 81 4.65 40.47 0.99
CA GLN A 81 5.10 41.18 2.21
C GLN A 81 5.69 40.24 3.27
N GLN A 82 5.08 39.07 3.52
CA GLN A 82 5.49 38.18 4.61
C GLN A 82 6.60 37.21 4.23
N TYR A 83 6.64 36.78 2.96
CA TYR A 83 7.53 35.69 2.52
C TYR A 83 8.40 36.06 1.31
N ASP A 84 8.27 37.30 0.78
CA ASP A 84 8.90 37.76 -0.47
C ASP A 84 8.70 36.77 -1.63
N LYS A 85 7.45 36.32 -1.80
CA LYS A 85 7.06 35.41 -2.88
C LYS A 85 6.12 36.10 -3.86
N GLU A 86 6.49 36.03 -5.14
CA GLU A 86 5.67 36.48 -6.25
C GLU A 86 4.85 35.32 -6.81
N ILE A 87 3.59 35.59 -7.08
CA ILE A 87 2.64 34.61 -7.63
C ILE A 87 2.65 34.77 -9.14
N THR A 88 2.98 33.71 -9.87
CA THR A 88 3.08 33.77 -11.33
C THR A 88 1.72 33.69 -12.02
N ASP A 89 0.75 33.02 -11.42
CA ASP A 89 -0.60 32.84 -11.96
C ASP A 89 -1.66 33.47 -11.03
N PRO A 90 -2.14 34.70 -11.31
CA PRO A 90 -3.14 35.36 -10.49
C PRO A 90 -4.53 34.73 -10.55
N ASN A 91 -4.81 33.88 -11.55
CA ASN A 91 -6.12 33.29 -11.79
C ASN A 91 -6.21 31.82 -11.36
N GLN A 92 -5.15 31.28 -10.73
CA GLN A 92 -5.17 29.92 -10.21
C GLN A 92 -6.25 29.73 -9.13
N PRO A 93 -6.86 28.54 -9.02
CA PRO A 93 -7.79 28.22 -7.94
C PRO A 93 -7.07 28.18 -6.58
N MET A 94 -7.83 28.10 -5.49
CA MET A 94 -7.28 28.05 -4.13
C MET A 94 -7.56 26.69 -3.48
N LEU A 95 -6.59 26.15 -2.75
CA LEU A 95 -6.78 24.94 -1.95
C LEU A 95 -7.44 25.32 -0.62
N VAL A 96 -8.42 24.54 -0.19
CA VAL A 96 -9.13 24.75 1.08
C VAL A 96 -8.68 23.69 2.08
N CYS A 97 -8.25 24.15 3.24
CA CYS A 97 -7.91 23.31 4.38
C CYS A 97 -8.80 23.71 5.55
N ARG A 98 -9.67 22.79 5.98
CA ARG A 98 -10.59 22.99 7.10
C ARG A 98 -9.84 22.74 8.41
N PRO A 99 -10.11 23.53 9.47
CA PRO A 99 -9.49 23.31 10.77
C PRO A 99 -9.89 21.95 11.34
N LYS A 100 -8.96 21.26 11.99
CA LYS A 100 -9.25 19.98 12.69
C LYS A 100 -9.95 20.26 14.01
N GLU A 101 -10.57 19.25 14.61
CA GLU A 101 -11.21 19.35 15.94
C GLU A 101 -10.29 19.98 17.00
N ARG A 102 -8.98 19.67 16.95
CA ARG A 102 -7.97 20.28 17.84
C ARG A 102 -7.79 21.78 17.59
N ASP A 103 -7.87 22.23 16.34
CA ASP A 103 -7.76 23.65 15.99
C ASP A 103 -9.03 24.40 16.39
N ILE A 104 -10.20 23.76 16.22
CA ILE A 104 -11.50 24.28 16.66
C ILE A 104 -11.53 24.44 18.19
N ALA A 105 -11.01 23.46 18.94
CA ALA A 105 -10.90 23.53 20.40
C ALA A 105 -10.01 24.69 20.89
N VAL A 106 -9.09 25.17 20.04
CA VAL A 106 -8.20 26.32 20.30
C VAL A 106 -8.78 27.62 19.72
N GLY A 107 -10.02 27.59 19.19
CA GLY A 107 -10.74 28.76 18.68
C GLY A 107 -10.44 29.13 17.22
N ARG A 108 -9.77 28.24 16.45
CA ARG A 108 -9.53 28.45 15.01
C ARG A 108 -10.63 27.76 14.21
N THR A 109 -11.66 28.53 13.84
CA THR A 109 -12.83 28.04 13.10
C THR A 109 -12.81 28.38 11.62
N GLU A 110 -11.89 29.24 11.17
CA GLU A 110 -11.83 29.67 9.78
C GLU A 110 -11.08 28.68 8.87
N ASN A 111 -11.57 28.55 7.64
CA ASN A 111 -10.91 27.77 6.60
C ASN A 111 -9.61 28.46 6.16
N ILE A 112 -8.55 27.68 6.03
CA ILE A 112 -7.27 28.14 5.52
C ILE A 112 -7.30 27.98 4.00
N TYR A 113 -6.99 29.05 3.29
CA TYR A 113 -6.83 29.05 1.84
C TYR A 113 -5.35 29.07 1.48
N LEU A 114 -4.91 28.13 0.64
CA LEU A 114 -3.52 28.01 0.21
C LEU A 114 -3.41 28.15 -1.31
N ILE A 115 -2.31 28.74 -1.76
CA ILE A 115 -2.00 28.90 -3.18
C ILE A 115 -1.38 27.60 -3.72
N PRO A 116 -1.96 26.96 -4.76
CA PRO A 116 -1.43 25.75 -5.37
C PRO A 116 0.04 25.82 -5.81
N GLU A 117 0.48 26.96 -6.34
CA GLU A 117 1.86 27.21 -6.79
C GLU A 117 2.92 27.03 -5.69
N PHE A 118 2.58 27.33 -4.43
CA PHE A 118 3.49 27.19 -3.30
C PHE A 118 3.30 25.89 -2.51
N CYS A 119 2.34 25.08 -2.91
CA CYS A 119 2.01 23.81 -2.28
C CYS A 119 2.64 22.66 -3.07
N PHE A 120 3.35 21.79 -2.36
CA PHE A 120 3.96 20.60 -2.93
C PHE A 120 3.32 19.38 -2.29
N LEU A 121 2.85 18.46 -3.10
CA LEU A 121 2.28 17.21 -2.59
C LEU A 121 3.37 16.40 -1.86
N THR A 122 3.00 15.89 -0.70
CA THR A 122 3.86 15.03 0.10
C THR A 122 3.47 13.57 -0.05
N GLY A 123 4.43 12.69 0.19
CA GLY A 123 4.20 11.25 0.11
C GLY A 123 4.34 10.71 -1.31
N LEU A 124 4.03 9.41 -1.44
CA LEU A 124 4.15 8.66 -2.68
C LEU A 124 2.73 8.37 -3.18
N THR A 125 2.39 8.85 -4.37
CA THR A 125 1.13 8.50 -5.04
C THR A 125 1.11 7.01 -5.36
N ASP A 126 -0.08 6.44 -5.53
CA ASP A 126 -0.22 5.02 -5.92
C ASP A 126 0.48 4.74 -7.26
N GLU A 127 0.51 5.72 -8.17
CA GLU A 127 1.26 5.64 -9.42
C GLU A 127 2.76 5.48 -9.17
N ILE A 128 3.35 6.32 -8.30
CA ILE A 128 4.77 6.24 -7.94
C ILE A 128 5.05 4.92 -7.19
N ARG A 129 4.17 4.51 -6.27
CA ARG A 129 4.29 3.24 -5.54
C ARG A 129 4.22 2.03 -6.47
N SER A 130 3.43 2.12 -7.54
CA SER A 130 3.33 1.07 -8.55
C SER A 130 4.55 1.00 -9.48
N ASN A 131 5.32 2.09 -9.58
CA ASN A 131 6.52 2.16 -10.39
C ASN A 131 7.70 1.51 -9.66
N PHE A 132 8.06 0.31 -10.12
CA PHE A 132 9.14 -0.49 -9.53
C PHE A 132 10.50 0.22 -9.54
N ASN A 133 10.82 0.98 -10.59
CA ASN A 133 12.13 1.64 -10.71
C ASN A 133 12.26 2.75 -9.66
N ILE A 134 11.26 3.62 -9.55
CA ILE A 134 11.26 4.71 -8.56
C ILE A 134 11.29 4.12 -7.14
N MET A 135 10.49 3.09 -6.86
CA MET A 135 10.47 2.45 -5.54
C MET A 135 11.79 1.72 -5.22
N LYS A 136 12.48 1.15 -6.21
CA LYS A 136 13.79 0.53 -6.03
C LYS A 136 14.84 1.57 -5.67
N ASP A 137 14.87 2.70 -6.36
CA ASP A 137 15.82 3.79 -6.09
C ASP A 137 15.53 4.45 -4.74
N LEU A 138 14.26 4.75 -4.45
CA LEU A 138 13.83 5.23 -3.13
C LEU A 138 14.19 4.26 -2.01
N ALA A 139 14.00 2.95 -2.22
CA ALA A 139 14.32 1.95 -1.22
C ALA A 139 15.80 1.92 -0.85
N GLN A 140 16.72 2.23 -1.78
CA GLN A 140 18.15 2.32 -1.48
C GLN A 140 18.45 3.44 -0.47
N HIS A 141 17.69 4.54 -0.53
CA HIS A 141 17.87 5.67 0.38
C HIS A 141 17.06 5.53 1.68
N MET A 142 15.89 4.89 1.62
CA MET A 142 14.98 4.74 2.77
C MET A 142 15.30 3.50 3.64
N LYS A 143 15.87 2.43 3.07
CA LYS A 143 16.22 1.21 3.82
C LYS A 143 17.66 1.32 4.32
N LEU A 144 17.84 2.03 5.42
CA LEU A 144 19.12 2.12 6.11
C LEU A 144 19.45 0.80 6.81
N GLU A 145 20.61 0.24 6.49
CA GLU A 145 21.19 -0.90 7.20
C GLU A 145 21.45 -0.55 8.68
N PRO A 146 21.34 -1.50 9.61
CA PRO A 146 21.47 -1.25 11.05
C PRO A 146 22.74 -0.49 11.44
N ALA A 147 23.90 -0.86 10.88
CA ALA A 147 25.17 -0.19 11.15
C ALA A 147 25.16 1.29 10.71
N LYS A 148 24.60 1.58 9.54
CA LYS A 148 24.45 2.96 9.03
C LYS A 148 23.47 3.76 9.88
N ARG A 149 22.38 3.13 10.36
CA ARG A 149 21.41 3.77 11.26
C ARG A 149 22.07 4.17 12.58
N VAL A 150 22.84 3.26 13.20
CA VAL A 150 23.61 3.56 14.43
C VAL A 150 24.60 4.70 14.21
N SER A 151 25.32 4.69 13.07
CA SER A 151 26.27 5.76 12.73
C SER A 151 25.58 7.12 12.65
N LYS A 152 24.46 7.22 11.92
CA LYS A 152 23.67 8.47 11.80
C LYS A 152 23.14 8.95 13.15
N LEU A 153 22.68 8.05 14.01
CA LEU A 153 22.22 8.41 15.36
C LEU A 153 23.36 8.96 16.20
N ARG A 154 24.56 8.35 16.15
CA ARG A 154 25.75 8.87 16.83
C ARG A 154 26.15 10.25 16.31
N GLU A 155 26.13 10.45 15.00
CA GLU A 155 26.40 11.75 14.38
C GLU A 155 25.39 12.82 14.82
N PHE A 156 24.10 12.49 14.81
CA PHE A 156 23.04 13.37 15.29
C PHE A 156 23.25 13.78 16.76
N MET A 157 23.57 12.82 17.62
CA MET A 157 23.87 13.08 19.03
C MET A 157 25.12 13.94 19.21
N ALA A 158 26.17 13.71 18.41
CA ALA A 158 27.37 14.55 18.42
C ALA A 158 27.05 16.00 18.01
N ASN A 159 26.22 16.19 17.00
CA ASN A 159 25.80 17.52 16.54
C ASN A 159 24.93 18.24 17.58
N MET A 160 24.00 17.53 18.23
CA MET A 160 23.17 18.08 19.32
C MET A 160 24.02 18.59 20.47
N ARG A 161 25.07 17.86 20.86
CA ARG A 161 25.98 18.24 21.95
C ARG A 161 26.89 19.41 21.62
N ARG A 162 27.32 19.53 20.36
CA ARG A 162 28.13 20.68 19.91
C ARG A 162 27.34 21.98 19.89
N ASN A 163 26.01 21.92 19.93
CA ASN A 163 25.17 23.11 19.93
C ASN A 163 25.03 23.68 21.35
N ALA A 164 25.75 24.77 21.61
CA ALA A 164 25.76 25.45 22.90
C ALA A 164 24.37 25.90 23.39
N GLN A 165 23.43 26.18 22.47
CA GLN A 165 22.07 26.57 22.86
C GLN A 165 21.29 25.38 23.44
N ILE A 166 21.44 24.20 22.83
CA ILE A 166 20.81 22.97 23.31
C ILE A 166 21.39 22.59 24.67
N GLU A 167 22.71 22.68 24.83
CA GLU A 167 23.37 22.37 26.11
C GLU A 167 22.93 23.33 27.23
N LYS A 168 22.79 24.62 26.92
CA LYS A 168 22.30 25.62 27.87
C LYS A 168 20.86 25.33 28.31
N GLU A 169 19.95 25.08 27.37
CA GLU A 169 18.56 24.74 27.69
C GLU A 169 18.50 23.46 28.52
N MET A 170 19.17 22.37 28.10
CA MET A 170 19.18 21.12 28.84
C MET A 170 19.74 21.27 30.27
N SER A 171 20.80 22.06 30.43
CA SER A 171 21.41 22.34 31.74
C SER A 171 20.50 23.13 32.67
N GLN A 172 19.67 24.06 32.14
CA GLN A 172 18.66 24.76 32.93
C GLN A 172 17.61 23.82 33.52
N TRP A 173 17.31 22.72 32.82
CA TRP A 173 16.43 21.67 33.30
C TRP A 173 17.15 20.60 34.14
N GLY A 174 18.46 20.72 34.35
CA GLY A 174 19.27 19.71 35.04
C GLY A 174 19.41 18.39 34.27
N LEU A 175 19.24 18.41 32.95
CA LEU A 175 19.25 17.24 32.07
C LEU A 175 20.55 17.16 31.26
N LYS A 176 20.99 15.94 30.95
CA LYS A 176 22.13 15.67 30.06
C LYS A 176 21.85 14.47 29.16
N PHE A 177 22.35 14.51 27.93
CA PHE A 177 22.28 13.39 27.00
C PHE A 177 23.35 12.33 27.29
N SER A 178 22.98 11.05 27.28
CA SER A 178 23.92 9.92 27.29
C SER A 178 24.78 9.88 26.01
N GLU A 179 25.99 9.36 26.11
CA GLU A 179 26.93 9.22 24.97
C GLU A 179 26.67 7.94 24.19
N ASN A 180 26.22 6.92 24.90
CA ASN A 180 26.03 5.59 24.38
C ASN A 180 24.55 5.34 24.12
N LEU A 181 24.30 4.49 23.13
CA LEU A 181 22.97 3.94 22.93
C LEU A 181 22.59 3.13 24.16
N LEU A 182 21.28 3.10 24.44
CA LEU A 182 20.77 2.30 25.53
C LEU A 182 21.01 0.82 25.23
N GLU A 183 21.77 0.15 26.10
CA GLU A 183 21.94 -1.29 26.07
C GLU A 183 20.81 -1.93 26.87
N GLY A 184 20.30 -3.05 26.34
CA GLY A 184 19.22 -3.80 26.98
C GLY A 184 19.44 -5.29 26.78
N GLU A 185 19.10 -6.06 27.80
CA GLU A 185 19.15 -7.52 27.71
C GLU A 185 17.95 -8.04 26.92
N GLY A 186 18.24 -8.74 25.82
CA GLY A 186 17.24 -9.42 24.99
C GLY A 186 17.35 -10.93 25.12
N ARG A 187 16.24 -11.64 24.85
CA ARG A 187 16.22 -13.11 24.75
C ARG A 187 15.98 -13.54 23.31
N GLN A 188 16.76 -14.50 22.82
CA GLN A 188 16.49 -15.15 21.54
C GLN A 188 15.57 -16.35 21.78
N VAL A 189 14.38 -16.32 21.20
CA VAL A 189 13.42 -17.43 21.30
C VAL A 189 13.87 -18.58 20.39
N ASN A 190 13.76 -19.81 20.87
CA ASN A 190 14.05 -20.99 20.07
C ASN A 190 13.05 -21.08 18.91
N PRO A 191 13.50 -21.41 17.68
CA PRO A 191 12.57 -21.60 16.57
C PRO A 191 11.61 -22.75 16.83
N GLU A 192 10.34 -22.53 16.49
CA GLU A 192 9.31 -23.56 16.59
C GLU A 192 9.47 -24.61 15.49
N ARG A 193 8.92 -25.80 15.75
CA ARG A 193 8.87 -26.89 14.77
C ARG A 193 7.58 -26.79 13.97
N VAL A 194 7.72 -26.84 12.65
CA VAL A 194 6.58 -26.85 11.73
C VAL A 194 6.14 -28.29 11.49
N VAL A 195 4.85 -28.55 11.59
CA VAL A 195 4.22 -29.86 11.42
C VAL A 195 3.51 -29.92 10.07
N PHE A 196 3.78 -30.97 9.32
CA PHE A 196 3.24 -31.28 7.99
C PHE A 196 2.36 -32.53 8.02
N GLY A 197 1.80 -32.89 6.87
CA GLY A 197 0.95 -34.07 6.72
C GLY A 197 1.66 -35.35 7.15
N GLY A 198 0.90 -36.28 7.73
CA GLY A 198 1.45 -37.53 8.27
C GLY A 198 2.33 -37.35 9.51
N GLY A 199 2.23 -36.21 10.21
CA GLY A 199 2.98 -35.94 11.44
C GLY A 199 4.46 -35.59 11.22
N GLN A 200 4.87 -35.34 9.98
CA GLN A 200 6.25 -34.99 9.67
C GLN A 200 6.61 -33.61 10.25
N LYS A 201 7.65 -33.54 11.07
CA LYS A 201 8.14 -32.27 11.63
C LYS A 201 9.30 -31.71 10.79
N ALA A 202 9.43 -30.40 10.74
CA ALA A 202 10.55 -29.70 10.13
C ALA A 202 11.09 -28.63 11.08
N GLU A 203 12.41 -28.47 11.10
CA GLU A 203 13.04 -27.36 11.80
C GLU A 203 13.06 -26.13 10.89
N VAL A 204 12.75 -24.97 11.46
CA VAL A 204 12.86 -23.69 10.77
C VAL A 204 14.29 -23.17 10.89
N ASN A 205 14.80 -22.56 9.83
CA ASN A 205 16.11 -21.93 9.87
C ASN A 205 16.18 -20.85 10.96
N ARG A 206 17.14 -20.98 11.89
CA ARG A 206 17.25 -20.09 13.06
C ARG A 206 17.53 -18.62 12.71
N LEU A 207 18.20 -18.38 11.58
CA LEU A 207 18.64 -17.04 11.18
C LEU A 207 17.61 -16.33 10.30
N THR A 208 16.94 -17.08 9.41
CA THR A 208 16.02 -16.50 8.41
C THR A 208 14.55 -16.67 8.74
N ALA A 209 14.21 -17.56 9.69
CA ALA A 209 12.84 -18.00 9.96
C ALA A 209 12.11 -18.54 8.70
N ASP A 210 12.85 -18.99 7.69
CA ASP A 210 12.30 -19.53 6.44
C ASP A 210 12.32 -21.06 6.46
N PHE A 211 11.25 -21.66 5.96
CA PHE A 211 11.07 -23.11 5.80
C PHE A 211 10.55 -23.47 4.40
N SER A 212 10.66 -22.54 3.43
CA SER A 212 10.17 -22.73 2.06
C SER A 212 10.83 -23.91 1.34
N ARG A 213 12.06 -24.29 1.71
CA ARG A 213 12.78 -25.41 1.09
C ARG A 213 12.27 -26.74 1.60
N GLU A 214 11.99 -26.80 2.89
CA GLU A 214 11.52 -27.94 3.67
C GLU A 214 10.08 -28.32 3.31
N MET A 215 9.30 -27.38 2.75
CA MET A 215 7.94 -27.63 2.25
C MET A 215 7.87 -28.42 0.94
N ARG A 216 8.93 -28.44 0.12
CA ARG A 216 8.83 -28.93 -1.28
C ARG A 216 8.54 -30.42 -1.42
N ASP A 217 8.98 -31.22 -0.44
CA ASP A 217 8.90 -32.69 -0.48
C ASP A 217 8.03 -33.24 0.66
N LYS A 218 7.14 -32.42 1.21
CA LYS A 218 6.26 -32.78 2.32
C LYS A 218 4.80 -32.56 1.96
N ASN A 219 3.96 -33.49 2.37
CA ASN A 219 2.52 -33.34 2.25
C ASN A 219 2.03 -32.18 3.13
N MET A 220 1.05 -31.43 2.66
CA MET A 220 0.41 -30.42 3.49
C MET A 220 -0.30 -31.05 4.67
N PHE A 221 -0.41 -30.30 5.77
CA PHE A 221 -1.03 -30.78 7.02
C PHE A 221 -2.45 -31.32 6.78
N ARG A 222 -3.26 -30.55 6.05
CA ARG A 222 -4.55 -30.97 5.51
C ARG A 222 -4.63 -30.61 4.03
N ALA A 223 -4.58 -31.62 3.18
CA ALA A 223 -4.69 -31.46 1.74
C ALA A 223 -6.14 -31.67 1.28
N MET A 224 -6.64 -30.76 0.45
CA MET A 224 -7.95 -30.81 -0.19
C MET A 224 -7.76 -31.16 -1.67
N SER A 225 -8.52 -32.11 -2.19
CA SER A 225 -8.51 -32.42 -3.64
C SER A 225 -9.32 -31.38 -4.40
N LEU A 226 -8.79 -30.91 -5.53
CA LEU A 226 -9.47 -30.01 -6.45
C LEU A 226 -9.83 -30.78 -7.72
N SER A 227 -11.11 -31.12 -7.87
CA SER A 227 -11.60 -31.96 -8.96
C SER A 227 -12.30 -31.17 -10.04
N ARG A 228 -13.12 -30.18 -9.66
CA ARG A 228 -13.95 -29.39 -10.58
C ARG A 228 -13.62 -27.92 -10.43
N TRP A 229 -12.79 -27.39 -11.31
CA TRP A 229 -12.40 -25.99 -11.29
C TRP A 229 -12.28 -25.42 -12.69
N VAL A 230 -12.44 -24.10 -12.78
CA VAL A 230 -12.45 -23.37 -14.05
C VAL A 230 -11.27 -22.43 -14.11
N LEU A 231 -10.62 -22.35 -15.28
CA LEU A 231 -9.61 -21.35 -15.57
C LEU A 231 -10.09 -20.44 -16.70
N VAL A 232 -10.22 -19.14 -16.41
CA VAL A 232 -10.57 -18.10 -17.37
C VAL A 232 -9.31 -17.35 -17.79
N CYS A 233 -9.02 -17.29 -19.09
CA CYS A 233 -7.82 -16.66 -19.62
C CYS A 233 -8.06 -16.02 -21.00
N PRO A 234 -7.47 -14.83 -21.28
CA PRO A 234 -7.46 -14.26 -22.62
C PRO A 234 -6.76 -15.17 -23.62
N ARG A 235 -7.27 -15.22 -24.86
CA ARG A 235 -6.73 -16.05 -25.96
C ARG A 235 -5.21 -15.94 -26.13
N ARG A 236 -4.66 -14.73 -25.96
CA ARG A 236 -3.21 -14.46 -26.06
C ARG A 236 -2.36 -15.24 -25.05
N ASP A 237 -2.87 -15.43 -23.83
CA ASP A 237 -2.14 -16.02 -22.72
C ASP A 237 -2.49 -17.52 -22.50
N MET A 238 -3.40 -18.07 -23.30
CA MET A 238 -3.84 -19.49 -23.24
C MET A 238 -2.72 -20.52 -23.34
N PRO A 239 -1.74 -20.42 -24.28
CA PRO A 239 -0.65 -21.40 -24.35
C PRO A 239 0.17 -21.46 -23.04
N LYS A 240 0.44 -20.30 -22.45
CA LYS A 240 1.18 -20.20 -21.17
C LYS A 240 0.33 -20.68 -19.99
N ALA A 241 -0.98 -20.46 -20.05
CA ALA A 241 -1.90 -20.99 -19.05
C ALA A 241 -1.91 -22.53 -19.07
N HIS A 242 -1.86 -23.16 -20.24
CA HIS A 242 -1.71 -24.63 -20.35
C HIS A 242 -0.40 -25.13 -19.71
N ASP A 243 0.73 -24.47 -20.01
CA ASP A 243 2.01 -24.81 -19.39
C ASP A 243 1.97 -24.66 -17.86
N PHE A 244 1.34 -23.60 -17.36
CA PHE A 244 1.17 -23.39 -15.93
C PHE A 244 0.27 -24.44 -15.28
N VAL A 245 -0.84 -24.82 -15.92
CA VAL A 245 -1.72 -25.89 -15.44
C VAL A 245 -0.98 -27.22 -15.35
N ARG A 246 -0.16 -27.56 -16.35
CA ARG A 246 0.70 -28.75 -16.31
C ARG A 246 1.65 -28.72 -15.12
N ASP A 247 2.33 -27.60 -14.91
CA ASP A 247 3.24 -27.43 -13.76
C ASP A 247 2.47 -27.51 -12.44
N LEU A 248 1.29 -26.89 -12.35
CA LEU A 248 0.42 -26.92 -11.17
C LEU A 248 -0.02 -28.35 -10.82
N MET A 249 -0.44 -29.12 -11.82
CA MET A 249 -0.81 -30.53 -11.66
C MET A 249 0.40 -31.40 -11.28
N SER A 250 1.62 -31.02 -11.68
CA SER A 250 2.85 -31.75 -11.32
C SER A 250 3.30 -31.49 -9.88
N VAL A 251 3.07 -30.29 -9.33
CA VAL A 251 3.49 -29.92 -7.96
C VAL A 251 2.48 -30.32 -6.89
N GLY A 252 1.22 -30.58 -7.27
CA GLY A 252 0.17 -30.98 -6.34
C GLY A 252 0.45 -32.32 -5.61
N PRO A 253 0.73 -33.42 -6.32
CA PRO A 253 0.88 -34.75 -5.71
C PRO A 253 1.97 -34.84 -4.62
N PRO A 254 3.18 -34.27 -4.79
CA PRO A 254 4.19 -34.23 -3.72
C PRO A 254 3.74 -33.50 -2.45
N MET A 255 2.72 -32.65 -2.56
CA MET A 255 2.12 -31.91 -1.45
C MET A 255 0.86 -32.59 -0.92
N GLY A 256 0.49 -33.75 -1.44
CA GLY A 256 -0.76 -34.46 -1.11
C GLY A 256 -2.01 -33.83 -1.74
N VAL A 257 -1.88 -32.85 -2.63
CA VAL A 257 -3.01 -32.18 -3.29
C VAL A 257 -3.21 -32.76 -4.68
N ARG A 258 -4.32 -33.45 -4.88
CA ARG A 258 -4.74 -33.86 -6.22
C ARG A 258 -5.43 -32.70 -6.92
N ILE A 259 -4.81 -32.17 -7.97
CA ILE A 259 -5.38 -31.13 -8.84
C ILE A 259 -5.75 -31.77 -10.18
N ALA A 260 -7.03 -31.80 -10.52
CA ALA A 260 -7.52 -32.30 -11.80
C ALA A 260 -7.32 -31.27 -12.92
N GLN A 261 -7.50 -31.69 -14.18
CA GLN A 261 -7.49 -30.79 -15.32
C GLN A 261 -8.67 -29.80 -15.22
N PRO A 262 -8.44 -28.48 -15.27
CA PRO A 262 -9.51 -27.49 -15.25
C PRO A 262 -10.31 -27.47 -16.55
N ASN A 263 -11.56 -27.02 -16.47
CA ASN A 263 -12.28 -26.52 -17.63
C ASN A 263 -11.74 -25.13 -18.00
N MET A 264 -11.22 -24.96 -19.21
CA MET A 264 -10.58 -23.73 -19.65
C MET A 264 -11.51 -22.89 -20.53
N ILE A 265 -11.85 -21.69 -20.06
CA ILE A 265 -12.67 -20.73 -20.78
C ILE A 265 -11.76 -19.67 -21.39
N THR A 266 -11.79 -19.58 -22.72
CA THR A 266 -11.02 -18.57 -23.46
C THR A 266 -11.82 -17.28 -23.57
N LEU A 267 -11.18 -16.13 -23.30
CA LEU A 267 -11.75 -14.81 -23.54
C LEU A 267 -11.17 -14.21 -24.83
N ASP A 268 -12.03 -13.55 -25.61
CA ASP A 268 -11.61 -12.86 -26.84
C ASP A 268 -10.97 -11.49 -26.57
N ASP A 269 -11.35 -10.83 -25.47
CA ASP A 269 -10.77 -9.57 -25.01
C ASP A 269 -10.48 -9.56 -23.50
N ASP A 270 -9.88 -8.48 -23.00
CA ASP A 270 -9.56 -8.30 -21.58
C ASP A 270 -10.48 -7.28 -20.86
N ARG A 271 -11.64 -6.97 -21.44
CA ARG A 271 -12.57 -6.00 -20.87
C ARG A 271 -13.25 -6.56 -19.62
N VAL A 272 -13.58 -5.68 -18.67
CA VAL A 272 -14.19 -6.07 -17.39
C VAL A 272 -15.50 -6.85 -17.61
N HIS A 273 -16.36 -6.38 -18.52
CA HIS A 273 -17.62 -7.04 -18.85
C HIS A 273 -17.43 -8.47 -19.36
N THR A 274 -16.38 -8.74 -20.12
CA THR A 274 -16.08 -10.07 -20.68
C THR A 274 -15.72 -11.07 -19.59
N TYR A 275 -14.93 -10.64 -18.59
CA TYR A 275 -14.65 -11.45 -17.40
C TYR A 275 -15.89 -11.71 -16.55
N ILE A 276 -16.80 -10.74 -16.41
CA ILE A 276 -18.04 -10.94 -15.65
C ILE A 276 -19.00 -11.85 -16.41
N ASN A 277 -19.12 -11.67 -17.72
CA ASN A 277 -19.99 -12.51 -18.56
C ASN A 277 -19.52 -13.97 -18.59
N SER A 278 -18.20 -14.22 -18.55
CA SER A 278 -17.69 -15.60 -18.48
C SER A 278 -18.04 -16.31 -17.17
N LEU A 279 -18.32 -15.58 -16.08
CA LEU A 279 -18.81 -16.18 -14.83
C LEU A 279 -20.17 -16.86 -15.00
N LYS A 280 -21.01 -16.37 -15.93
CA LYS A 280 -22.30 -17.01 -16.24
C LYS A 280 -22.14 -18.40 -16.90
N ALA A 281 -21.00 -18.64 -17.54
CA ALA A 281 -20.66 -19.91 -18.15
C ALA A 281 -19.96 -20.88 -17.18
N VAL A 282 -19.72 -20.46 -15.93
CA VAL A 282 -19.12 -21.32 -14.89
C VAL A 282 -20.18 -22.27 -14.35
N PRO A 283 -19.93 -23.60 -14.36
CA PRO A 283 -20.85 -24.58 -13.80
C PRO A 283 -21.11 -24.34 -12.30
N PRO A 284 -22.34 -24.52 -11.79
CA PRO A 284 -22.66 -24.31 -10.37
C PRO A 284 -21.90 -25.20 -9.39
N ASP A 285 -21.42 -26.36 -9.84
CA ASP A 285 -20.68 -27.35 -9.05
C ASP A 285 -19.16 -27.12 -9.05
N THR A 286 -18.72 -25.95 -9.54
CA THR A 286 -17.32 -25.52 -9.56
C THR A 286 -16.84 -25.22 -8.15
N GLU A 287 -15.70 -25.81 -7.76
CA GLU A 287 -15.08 -25.67 -6.44
C GLU A 287 -14.20 -24.41 -6.36
N MET A 288 -13.61 -24.01 -7.48
CA MET A 288 -12.73 -22.84 -7.56
C MET A 288 -12.67 -22.25 -8.97
N LEU A 289 -12.52 -20.93 -9.04
CA LEU A 289 -12.23 -20.21 -10.27
C LEU A 289 -10.81 -19.61 -10.24
N MET A 290 -10.03 -19.88 -11.27
CA MET A 290 -8.78 -19.18 -11.56
C MET A 290 -8.98 -18.20 -12.71
N ALA A 291 -8.53 -16.95 -12.56
CA ALA A 291 -8.59 -15.93 -13.61
C ALA A 291 -7.20 -15.37 -13.92
N VAL A 292 -6.82 -15.35 -15.19
CA VAL A 292 -5.58 -14.74 -15.68
C VAL A 292 -5.85 -13.34 -16.17
N PHE A 293 -5.19 -12.34 -15.58
CA PHE A 293 -5.29 -10.94 -15.95
C PHE A 293 -4.04 -10.46 -16.68
N PRO A 294 -4.16 -9.69 -17.76
CA PRO A 294 -3.00 -9.17 -18.48
C PRO A 294 -2.21 -8.13 -17.67
N ASN A 295 -2.88 -7.35 -16.81
CA ASN A 295 -2.30 -6.26 -16.04
C ASN A 295 -2.99 -6.11 -14.66
N ASN A 296 -2.40 -5.28 -13.80
CA ASN A 296 -2.85 -5.06 -12.41
C ASN A 296 -3.97 -4.01 -12.30
N ARG A 297 -4.96 -4.05 -13.19
CA ARG A 297 -6.06 -3.07 -13.22
C ARG A 297 -7.04 -3.38 -12.07
N LYS A 298 -7.17 -2.45 -11.11
CA LYS A 298 -7.93 -2.65 -9.86
C LYS A 298 -9.43 -2.86 -10.08
N ASP A 299 -10.06 -2.09 -10.97
CA ASP A 299 -11.49 -2.20 -11.26
C ASP A 299 -11.90 -3.59 -11.80
N ARG A 300 -11.06 -4.22 -12.63
CA ARG A 300 -11.28 -5.60 -13.12
C ARG A 300 -11.22 -6.60 -11.96
N TYR A 301 -10.25 -6.44 -11.07
CA TYR A 301 -10.10 -7.27 -9.88
C TYR A 301 -11.29 -7.13 -8.93
N ASP A 302 -11.64 -5.90 -8.59
CA ASP A 302 -12.74 -5.58 -7.68
C ASP A 302 -14.07 -6.12 -8.22
N SER A 303 -14.33 -5.95 -9.53
CA SER A 303 -15.58 -6.40 -10.15
C SER A 303 -15.68 -7.93 -10.22
N LEU A 304 -14.60 -8.62 -10.58
CA LEU A 304 -14.55 -10.09 -10.58
C LEU A 304 -14.74 -10.64 -9.16
N LYS A 305 -14.05 -10.05 -8.18
CA LYS A 305 -14.14 -10.46 -6.78
C LYS A 305 -15.53 -10.24 -6.20
N LYS A 306 -16.15 -9.10 -6.50
CA LYS A 306 -17.52 -8.81 -6.08
C LYS A 306 -18.47 -9.88 -6.60
N CYS A 307 -18.47 -10.13 -7.92
CA CYS A 307 -19.41 -11.09 -8.50
C CYS A 307 -19.15 -12.54 -8.04
N ALA A 308 -17.90 -13.00 -8.11
CA ALA A 308 -17.58 -14.38 -7.77
C ALA A 308 -17.68 -14.67 -6.27
N CYS A 309 -17.19 -13.78 -5.40
CA CYS A 309 -17.15 -14.06 -3.96
C CYS A 309 -18.43 -13.63 -3.22
N VAL A 310 -19.12 -12.56 -3.65
CA VAL A 310 -20.35 -12.09 -2.99
C VAL A 310 -21.58 -12.73 -3.61
N ASP A 311 -21.72 -12.71 -4.95
CA ASP A 311 -22.95 -13.17 -5.59
C ASP A 311 -22.98 -14.71 -5.76
N MET A 312 -21.82 -15.34 -6.01
CA MET A 312 -21.73 -16.80 -6.26
C MET A 312 -21.16 -17.62 -5.10
N GLY A 313 -20.54 -16.99 -4.09
CA GLY A 313 -19.85 -17.71 -3.01
C GLY A 313 -18.64 -18.55 -3.47
N LEU A 314 -18.07 -18.25 -4.63
CA LEU A 314 -17.03 -19.06 -5.28
C LEU A 314 -15.62 -18.58 -4.87
N PRO A 315 -14.76 -19.47 -4.33
CA PRO A 315 -13.36 -19.15 -4.10
C PRO A 315 -12.63 -18.81 -5.41
N THR A 316 -11.88 -17.71 -5.40
CA THR A 316 -11.18 -17.22 -6.60
C THR A 316 -9.67 -17.05 -6.42
N GLN A 317 -8.90 -17.47 -7.42
CA GLN A 317 -7.46 -17.25 -7.56
C GLN A 317 -7.16 -16.38 -8.78
N VAL A 318 -6.49 -15.25 -8.60
CA VAL A 318 -6.14 -14.35 -9.72
C VAL A 318 -4.64 -14.42 -9.97
N MET A 319 -4.24 -14.53 -11.24
CA MET A 319 -2.86 -14.56 -11.70
C MET A 319 -2.62 -13.47 -12.73
N LEU A 320 -1.45 -12.85 -12.72
CA LEU A 320 -1.07 -11.91 -13.79
C LEU A 320 -0.39 -12.67 -14.93
N GLY A 321 -0.66 -12.30 -16.18
CA GLY A 321 -0.03 -12.90 -17.36
C GLY A 321 1.50 -12.80 -17.33
N ARG A 322 2.05 -11.70 -16.79
CA ARG A 322 3.51 -11.57 -16.56
C ARG A 322 4.08 -12.62 -15.61
N THR A 323 3.29 -13.09 -14.65
CA THR A 323 3.71 -14.11 -13.68
C THR A 323 3.81 -15.48 -14.36
N LEU A 324 2.99 -15.74 -15.38
CA LEU A 324 3.06 -16.96 -16.19
C LEU A 324 4.31 -17.01 -17.08
N MET A 325 4.97 -15.87 -17.33
CA MET A 325 6.20 -15.79 -18.12
C MET A 325 7.48 -15.95 -17.30
N ASN A 326 7.36 -16.22 -16.00
CA ASN A 326 8.52 -16.28 -15.12
C ASN A 326 9.35 -17.55 -15.38
N LYS A 327 10.68 -17.43 -15.39
CA LYS A 327 11.61 -18.56 -15.61
C LYS A 327 11.46 -19.66 -14.55
N ASN A 328 11.04 -19.31 -13.33
CA ASN A 328 10.83 -20.24 -12.22
C ASN A 328 9.34 -20.59 -12.01
N LEU A 329 8.64 -20.97 -13.08
CA LEU A 329 7.20 -21.21 -13.07
C LEU A 329 6.77 -22.25 -12.04
N LYS A 330 7.55 -23.33 -11.86
CA LYS A 330 7.28 -24.35 -10.83
C LYS A 330 7.23 -23.79 -9.41
N SER A 331 8.16 -22.90 -9.02
CA SER A 331 8.14 -22.31 -7.67
C SER A 331 6.91 -21.42 -7.46
N VAL A 332 6.49 -20.72 -8.52
CA VAL A 332 5.24 -19.95 -8.50
C VAL A 332 4.05 -20.90 -8.38
N ALA A 333 4.01 -21.97 -9.17
CA ALA A 333 2.94 -22.98 -9.14
C ALA A 333 2.82 -23.62 -7.74
N THR A 334 3.93 -23.96 -7.08
CA THR A 334 3.91 -24.48 -5.69
C THR A 334 3.24 -23.49 -4.74
N LYS A 335 3.59 -22.20 -4.78
CA LYS A 335 2.98 -21.18 -3.92
C LYS A 335 1.50 -20.98 -4.23
N VAL A 336 1.12 -21.04 -5.51
CA VAL A 336 -0.28 -20.95 -5.93
C VAL A 336 -1.07 -22.18 -5.49
N ALA A 337 -0.50 -23.39 -5.59
CA ALA A 337 -1.13 -24.63 -5.11
C ALA A 337 -1.38 -24.57 -3.60
N ILE A 338 -0.43 -24.08 -2.80
CA ILE A 338 -0.62 -23.84 -1.36
C ILE A 338 -1.80 -22.89 -1.13
N GLN A 339 -1.82 -21.75 -1.85
CA GLN A 339 -2.88 -20.76 -1.72
C GLN A 339 -4.26 -21.31 -2.11
N MET A 340 -4.32 -22.13 -3.16
CA MET A 340 -5.55 -22.79 -3.60
C MET A 340 -6.02 -23.80 -2.55
N ASN A 341 -5.12 -24.61 -1.97
CA ASN A 341 -5.45 -25.53 -0.89
C ASN A 341 -6.05 -24.79 0.32
N CYS A 342 -5.43 -23.68 0.76
CA CYS A 342 -5.96 -22.88 1.86
C CYS A 342 -7.34 -22.29 1.57
N LYS A 343 -7.60 -21.88 0.33
CA LYS A 343 -8.91 -21.35 -0.09
C LYS A 343 -10.02 -22.41 -0.15
N LEU A 344 -9.65 -23.68 -0.23
CA LEU A 344 -10.57 -24.82 -0.16
C LEU A 344 -10.78 -25.34 1.27
N GLY A 345 -10.19 -24.66 2.28
CA GLY A 345 -10.24 -25.09 3.68
C GLY A 345 -9.16 -26.12 4.06
N GLY A 346 -8.16 -26.31 3.21
CA GLY A 346 -6.95 -27.06 3.56
C GLY A 346 -6.00 -26.25 4.44
N GLU A 347 -5.05 -26.94 5.05
CA GLU A 347 -4.08 -26.37 5.99
C GLU A 347 -2.69 -26.74 5.49
N ALA A 348 -1.86 -25.75 5.18
CA ALA A 348 -0.54 -26.00 4.60
C ALA A 348 0.43 -26.65 5.60
N TRP A 349 0.42 -26.14 6.83
CA TRP A 349 1.29 -26.55 7.92
C TRP A 349 0.67 -26.12 9.25
N ALA A 350 1.15 -26.69 10.35
CA ALA A 350 0.74 -26.35 11.72
C ALA A 350 1.97 -26.15 12.61
N VAL A 351 1.76 -25.57 13.79
CA VAL A 351 2.77 -25.47 14.86
C VAL A 351 2.15 -26.03 16.14
N GLU A 352 2.98 -26.63 16.98
CA GLU A 352 2.57 -27.16 18.27
C GLU A 352 2.32 -26.01 19.25
N ILE A 353 1.07 -25.81 19.65
CA ILE A 353 0.68 -24.78 20.62
C ILE A 353 0.35 -25.49 21.94
N PRO A 354 1.16 -25.33 23.00
CA PRO A 354 1.01 -26.07 24.25
C PRO A 354 -0.14 -25.54 25.14
N LEU A 355 -1.17 -24.95 24.55
CA LEU A 355 -2.32 -24.37 25.23
C LEU A 355 -3.57 -25.21 24.93
N GLY A 356 -4.27 -25.65 25.98
CA GLY A 356 -5.56 -26.34 25.85
C GLY A 356 -6.72 -25.37 25.64
N ASN A 357 -7.72 -25.77 24.86
CA ASN A 357 -9.01 -25.07 24.69
C ASN A 357 -8.89 -23.55 24.46
N THR A 358 -7.92 -23.13 23.63
CA THR A 358 -7.62 -21.72 23.39
C THR A 358 -8.13 -21.29 22.02
N MET A 359 -8.78 -20.13 21.96
CA MET A 359 -9.19 -19.47 20.71
C MET A 359 -8.37 -18.19 20.52
N CYS A 360 -7.63 -18.11 19.41
CA CYS A 360 -6.89 -16.91 19.03
C CYS A 360 -7.75 -16.05 18.08
N ILE A 361 -7.97 -14.78 18.43
CA ILE A 361 -8.71 -13.82 17.58
C ILE A 361 -7.74 -12.71 17.14
N GLY A 362 -7.66 -12.47 15.83
CA GLY A 362 -6.99 -11.30 15.26
C GLY A 362 -8.02 -10.32 14.70
N TYR A 363 -7.84 -9.03 14.95
CA TYR A 363 -8.68 -7.96 14.43
C TYR A 363 -7.81 -6.88 13.81
N ASP A 364 -8.16 -6.44 12.60
CA ASP A 364 -7.48 -5.37 11.87
C ASP A 364 -8.52 -4.51 11.13
N THR A 365 -8.22 -3.22 10.96
CA THR A 365 -9.10 -2.25 10.29
C THR A 365 -8.38 -1.63 9.11
N TYR A 366 -9.03 -1.63 7.94
CA TYR A 366 -8.53 -0.96 6.75
C TYR A 366 -9.47 0.19 6.36
N HIS A 367 -8.91 1.39 6.16
CA HIS A 367 -9.65 2.52 5.63
C HIS A 367 -9.70 2.45 4.10
N ASP A 368 -10.91 2.29 3.54
CA ASP A 368 -11.10 2.33 2.09
C ASP A 368 -11.02 3.79 1.60
N CYS A 369 -9.97 4.10 0.83
CA CYS A 369 -9.76 5.44 0.25
C CYS A 369 -10.92 5.94 -0.64
N ARG A 370 -11.88 5.07 -1.02
CA ARG A 370 -13.03 5.45 -1.86
C ARG A 370 -14.30 5.80 -1.08
N ARG A 371 -14.34 5.63 0.24
CA ARG A 371 -15.52 5.90 1.08
C ARG A 371 -15.16 6.82 2.25
N GLU A 372 -14.78 8.05 1.94
CA GLU A 372 -15.14 9.17 2.82
C GLU A 372 -16.40 9.78 2.21
N ASP A 373 -17.57 9.15 2.41
CA ASP A 373 -18.89 9.79 2.31
C ASP A 373 -19.97 8.86 2.88
N PHE A 374 -20.94 9.45 3.56
CA PHE A 374 -21.97 8.90 4.45
C PHE A 374 -21.53 8.65 5.90
N VAL A 375 -21.22 9.75 6.59
CA VAL A 375 -21.75 9.91 7.94
C VAL A 375 -23.28 10.01 7.77
N LEU A 376 -24.01 8.97 8.16
CA LEU A 376 -25.46 9.05 8.29
C LEU A 376 -25.79 9.98 9.47
N PRO A 377 -26.90 10.74 9.38
CA PRO A 377 -27.27 11.78 10.35
C PRO A 377 -27.46 11.28 11.78
#